data_AF-A0A4S8LAP7-F1
#
_entry.id   AF-A0A4S8LAP7-F1
#
_cell.length_a   1.000
_cell.length_b   1.000
_cell.length_c   1.000
_cell.angle_alpha   90.00
_cell.angle_beta   90.00
_cell.angle_gamma   90.00
#
_symmetry.space_group_name_H-M   'P 1'
#
loop_
_entity.id
_entity.type
_entity.pdbx_description
1 polymer ?
#
loop_
_entity_poly.entity_id
_entity_poly.type
_entity_poly.pdbx_seq_one_letter_code
_entity_poly.pdbx_strand_id
1 'polypeptide(L)'
;MFSIRALALSLALFTTAASAGKRGLAWPFCTLSSSPSSVSTPHEPDFSSTSTDNAPLDPGVLNNGQGQVVAIYDWETFAPPSTNGNGGLGFIGTQRCMDCDSSPVAQLRARQAQQGWATVFSLNEPDQAGISPSAAADWYVQWINPLAIKKALPAITSSTSPGQGLDWLNSMINACAGRCFADYINLHWYGNSFPEFQNYITGAHNRFPQFNVVISEFALQNPSGGQSAQVAFFRQAFAWLDAQPWVILYFPFVATSPALLQANDPGAASFVGTGSTLYNNNGLPSASLIDLIVNMGEGEIVWLTIPRLLGFAWNWGLMGTLTVQVYVYHISFQGDRVTFKALVYALYLLEWAQTLLATYDAVHWFGYGWGNKKMLKQIYTEFLDVPVFTSTIGAAVQIFFGWRIFTLSHSKVLFGFIILMALIQLTGAAVAGYYVGCSTAHLKIDIHTSVKFTSFALIQWKVMISWDSPGQLVSDLELQRQ
;
A
#
# COMPACT_ATOMS: atom_id res chain seq x y z
N MET A 1 22.63 6.97 -36.67
CA MET A 1 23.18 6.27 -35.49
C MET A 1 22.69 6.99 -34.24
N PHE A 2 21.47 6.69 -33.78
CA PHE A 2 20.99 7.11 -32.46
C PHE A 2 21.33 5.98 -31.48
N SER A 3 22.19 6.29 -30.51
CA SER A 3 22.87 5.32 -29.67
C SER A 3 21.90 4.66 -28.68
N ILE A 4 21.97 3.32 -28.65
CA ILE A 4 21.33 2.38 -27.70
C ILE A 4 21.58 2.75 -26.22
N ARG A 5 22.50 3.66 -25.93
CA ARG A 5 22.79 4.16 -24.58
C ARG A 5 21.68 5.03 -23.97
N ALA A 6 20.81 5.65 -24.77
CA ALA A 6 19.69 6.44 -24.24
C ALA A 6 18.54 5.57 -23.71
N LEU A 7 18.43 4.32 -24.17
CA LEU A 7 17.39 3.38 -23.74
C LEU A 7 17.74 2.65 -22.43
N ALA A 8 19.02 2.61 -22.08
CA ALA A 8 19.51 1.96 -20.85
C ALA A 8 19.44 2.89 -19.62
N LEU A 9 19.39 4.21 -19.81
CA LEU A 9 19.34 5.17 -18.71
C LEU A 9 17.92 5.45 -18.20
N SER A 10 16.89 5.07 -18.96
CA SER A 10 15.47 5.20 -18.58
C SER A 10 14.90 3.95 -17.89
N LEU A 11 15.67 2.87 -17.76
CA LEU A 11 15.23 1.63 -17.12
C LEU A 11 15.76 1.46 -15.68
N ALA A 12 16.48 2.44 -15.14
CA ALA A 12 17.14 2.37 -13.83
C ALA A 12 16.49 3.25 -12.74
N LEU A 13 15.32 3.84 -12.99
CA LEU A 13 14.53 4.56 -11.98
C LEU A 13 13.12 3.99 -12.00
N PHE A 14 12.59 3.66 -10.82
CA PHE A 14 11.29 3.02 -10.57
C PHE A 14 11.25 1.49 -10.61
N THR A 15 12.20 0.83 -9.94
CA THR A 15 11.79 -0.29 -9.07
C THR A 15 11.59 0.29 -7.67
N THR A 16 10.42 0.85 -7.40
CA THR A 16 9.94 0.89 -6.01
C THR A 16 9.75 -0.56 -5.63
N ALA A 17 10.76 -1.18 -5.01
CA ALA A 17 10.52 -2.39 -4.26
C ALA A 17 9.39 -2.03 -3.28
N ALA A 18 8.21 -2.63 -3.44
CA ALA A 18 7.16 -2.49 -2.46
C ALA A 18 7.78 -2.87 -1.12
N SER A 19 7.88 -1.91 -0.20
CA SER A 19 8.36 -2.20 1.15
C SER A 19 7.45 -3.31 1.69
N ALA A 20 8.04 -4.45 2.07
CA ALA A 20 7.29 -5.48 2.77
C ALA A 20 6.59 -4.85 3.99
N GLY A 21 5.36 -5.28 4.27
CA GLY A 21 4.62 -4.80 5.42
C GLY A 21 5.36 -5.09 6.72
N LYS A 22 5.21 -4.18 7.68
CA LYS A 22 5.84 -4.26 9.01
C LYS A 22 4.82 -4.41 10.13
N ARG A 23 3.53 -4.40 9.82
CA ARG A 23 2.48 -4.41 10.84
C ARG A 23 2.23 -5.84 11.30
N GLY A 24 1.99 -6.00 12.59
CA GLY A 24 1.52 -7.25 13.15
C GLY A 24 0.38 -7.08 14.14
N LEU A 25 -0.22 -8.21 14.53
CA LEU A 25 -1.33 -8.27 15.47
C LEU A 25 -0.84 -8.74 16.84
N ALA A 26 -0.95 -7.88 17.86
CA ALA A 26 -0.82 -8.26 19.26
C ALA A 26 -2.15 -8.90 19.68
N TRP A 27 -2.22 -10.23 19.79
CA TRP A 27 -3.44 -11.04 19.80
C TRP A 27 -3.73 -11.65 21.18
N PRO A 28 -4.57 -11.04 22.04
CA PRO A 28 -4.65 -11.45 23.43
C PRO A 28 -5.11 -12.88 23.64
N PHE A 29 -4.56 -13.46 24.70
CA PHE A 29 -5.02 -14.68 25.30
C PHE A 29 -4.99 -14.55 26.83
N CYS A 30 -6.10 -14.88 27.49
CA CYS A 30 -6.15 -15.14 28.92
C CYS A 30 -6.70 -16.54 29.19
N THR A 31 -6.03 -17.30 30.06
CA THR A 31 -6.70 -18.37 30.81
C THR A 31 -7.36 -17.73 32.03
N LEU A 32 -8.67 -17.90 32.21
CA LEU A 32 -9.31 -17.69 33.51
C LEU A 32 -8.77 -18.73 34.51
N SER A 33 -7.60 -18.50 35.11
CA SER A 33 -7.23 -19.22 36.33
C SER A 33 -7.92 -18.54 37.50
N SER A 34 -8.86 -19.23 38.14
CA SER A 34 -9.38 -18.85 39.45
C SER A 34 -8.23 -18.58 40.43
N SER A 35 -8.35 -17.50 41.21
CA SER A 35 -7.42 -17.11 42.29
C SER A 35 -6.96 -18.27 43.19
N PRO A 36 -5.77 -18.16 43.82
CA PRO A 36 -5.13 -19.28 44.49
C PRO A 36 -5.88 -19.65 45.79
N SER A 37 -6.51 -20.82 45.80
CA SER A 37 -7.06 -21.42 47.02
C SER A 37 -6.63 -22.88 47.13
N SER A 38 -5.74 -23.15 48.09
CA SER A 38 -5.52 -24.43 48.79
C SER A 38 -5.48 -25.76 48.01
N VAL A 39 -4.30 -26.37 48.00
CA VAL A 39 -4.00 -27.83 48.14
C VAL A 39 -5.14 -28.81 47.80
N SER A 40 -4.98 -29.61 46.74
CA SER A 40 -5.08 -31.09 46.82
C SER A 40 -4.82 -31.82 45.48
N THR A 41 -3.83 -32.72 45.54
CA THR A 41 -3.67 -34.02 44.84
C THR A 41 -3.58 -34.13 43.30
N PRO A 42 -2.79 -35.12 42.79
CA PRO A 42 -2.50 -35.26 41.37
C PRO A 42 -3.56 -36.15 40.68
N HIS A 43 -4.41 -35.54 39.87
CA HIS A 43 -5.13 -36.26 38.81
C HIS A 43 -5.11 -35.41 37.54
N GLU A 44 -5.11 -36.10 36.39
CA GLU A 44 -4.80 -35.59 35.05
C GLU A 44 -5.37 -34.20 34.72
N PRO A 45 -4.67 -33.40 33.89
CA PRO A 45 -5.15 -32.07 33.53
C PRO A 45 -6.40 -32.17 32.64
N ASP A 46 -7.55 -31.86 33.24
CA ASP A 46 -8.80 -31.62 32.54
C ASP A 46 -8.70 -30.29 31.76
N PHE A 47 -8.64 -30.39 30.43
CA PHE A 47 -8.45 -29.27 29.50
C PHE A 47 -9.79 -28.60 29.12
N SER A 48 -10.77 -28.53 30.04
CA SER A 48 -12.18 -28.25 29.68
C SER A 48 -12.76 -26.89 30.08
N SER A 49 -11.96 -25.89 30.50
CA SER A 49 -12.49 -24.51 30.67
C SER A 49 -11.50 -23.40 30.31
N THR A 50 -10.97 -23.41 29.08
CA THR A 50 -10.26 -22.25 28.51
C THR A 50 -11.24 -21.32 27.82
N SER A 51 -11.67 -20.22 28.47
CA SER A 51 -12.15 -19.07 27.69
C SER A 51 -10.98 -18.57 26.88
N THR A 52 -11.13 -18.52 25.56
CA THR A 52 -10.12 -18.01 24.65
C THR A 52 -10.62 -16.67 24.18
N ASP A 53 -10.14 -15.58 24.78
CA ASP A 53 -10.70 -14.24 24.63
C ASP A 53 -10.96 -13.86 23.17
N ASN A 54 -9.99 -14.15 22.32
CA ASN A 54 -10.04 -13.84 20.90
C ASN A 54 -10.51 -15.00 20.01
N ALA A 55 -10.89 -16.17 20.54
CA ALA A 55 -11.34 -17.29 19.72
C ALA A 55 -12.49 -16.95 18.76
N PRO A 56 -13.46 -16.07 19.09
CA PRO A 56 -14.51 -15.67 18.16
C PRO A 56 -14.02 -14.77 17.01
N LEU A 57 -12.83 -14.21 17.09
CA LEU A 57 -12.30 -13.28 16.10
C LEU A 57 -11.57 -14.04 14.98
N ASP A 58 -11.51 -13.43 13.79
CA ASP A 58 -10.74 -13.92 12.64
C ASP A 58 -9.58 -12.95 12.36
N PRO A 59 -8.31 -13.33 12.54
CA PRO A 59 -7.16 -12.50 12.17
C PRO A 59 -7.01 -12.33 10.65
N GLY A 60 -7.54 -13.27 9.85
CA GLY A 60 -7.44 -13.29 8.39
C GLY A 60 -8.14 -12.12 7.72
N VAL A 61 -9.14 -11.50 8.36
CA VAL A 61 -9.81 -10.31 7.82
C VAL A 61 -8.87 -9.09 7.72
N LEU A 62 -7.77 -9.08 8.50
CA LEU A 62 -6.73 -8.05 8.44
C LEU A 62 -5.58 -8.43 7.49
N ASN A 63 -5.51 -9.70 7.06
CA ASN A 63 -4.62 -10.18 6.00
C ASN A 63 -5.28 -10.07 4.62
N ASN A 64 -5.50 -8.85 4.14
CA ASN A 64 -6.29 -8.60 2.92
C ASN A 64 -5.53 -8.81 1.59
N GLY A 65 -4.32 -9.40 1.63
CA GLY A 65 -3.47 -9.62 0.46
C GLY A 65 -2.73 -8.38 -0.06
N GLN A 66 -2.83 -7.21 0.60
CA GLN A 66 -1.98 -6.04 0.31
C GLN A 66 -0.59 -6.13 0.98
N GLY A 67 -0.39 -7.13 1.85
CA GLY A 67 0.92 -7.45 2.44
C GLY A 67 1.42 -6.46 3.48
N GLN A 68 0.55 -5.60 4.04
CA GLN A 68 0.91 -4.65 5.10
C GLN A 68 0.95 -5.29 6.49
N VAL A 69 -0.04 -6.15 6.79
CA VAL A 69 -0.09 -6.99 8.01
C VAL A 69 0.54 -8.32 7.69
N VAL A 70 1.61 -8.67 8.40
CA VAL A 70 2.46 -9.84 8.06
C VAL A 70 2.69 -10.79 9.22
N ALA A 71 2.46 -10.35 10.46
CA ALA A 71 2.80 -11.10 11.65
C ALA A 71 1.66 -11.10 12.68
N ILE A 72 1.68 -12.09 13.56
CA ILE A 72 0.79 -12.22 14.72
C ILE A 72 1.58 -12.83 15.88
N TYR A 73 1.38 -12.34 17.09
CA TYR A 73 1.88 -12.96 18.32
C TYR A 73 0.80 -12.85 19.41
N ASP A 74 0.81 -13.77 20.36
CA ASP A 74 -0.24 -13.88 21.39
C ASP A 74 0.32 -13.96 22.82
N TRP A 75 1.54 -13.44 23.00
CA TRP A 75 2.33 -13.52 24.24
C TRP A 75 2.68 -14.94 24.71
N GLU A 76 2.34 -15.98 23.94
CA GLU A 76 2.50 -17.37 24.35
C GLU A 76 3.26 -18.17 23.28
N THR A 77 3.56 -19.43 23.63
CA THR A 77 4.26 -20.37 22.74
C THR A 77 3.31 -21.37 22.09
N PHE A 78 2.01 -21.38 22.41
CA PHE A 78 1.03 -22.15 21.64
C PHE A 78 0.44 -21.27 20.52
N ALA A 79 -0.28 -21.85 19.56
CA ALA A 79 -0.76 -21.10 18.41
C ALA A 79 -1.96 -20.18 18.77
N PRO A 80 -2.15 -19.04 18.07
CA PRO A 80 -3.20 -18.08 18.39
C PRO A 80 -4.60 -18.71 18.37
N PRO A 81 -5.38 -18.59 19.44
CA PRO A 81 -6.75 -19.06 19.46
C PRO A 81 -7.61 -18.09 18.67
N SER A 82 -8.18 -18.58 17.56
CA SER A 82 -9.05 -17.81 16.67
C SER A 82 -9.91 -18.74 15.81
N THR A 83 -10.89 -18.18 15.10
CA THR A 83 -11.72 -18.91 14.13
C THR A 83 -10.95 -19.37 12.88
N ASN A 84 -9.74 -18.85 12.63
CA ASN A 84 -8.96 -19.07 11.41
C ASN A 84 -7.45 -19.22 11.69
N GLY A 85 -7.09 -19.83 12.83
CA GLY A 85 -5.69 -19.98 13.25
C GLY A 85 -4.94 -18.64 13.28
N ASN A 86 -3.88 -18.51 12.51
CA ASN A 86 -3.11 -17.26 12.37
C ASN A 86 -3.59 -16.37 11.21
N GLY A 87 -4.66 -16.73 10.50
CA GLY A 87 -5.20 -15.92 9.39
C GLY A 87 -4.24 -15.80 8.20
N GLY A 88 -3.31 -16.73 8.05
CA GLY A 88 -2.23 -16.67 7.04
C GLY A 88 -1.09 -15.70 7.38
N LEU A 89 -1.04 -15.19 8.61
CA LEU A 89 0.04 -14.33 9.11
C LEU A 89 1.17 -15.17 9.71
N GLY A 90 2.42 -14.67 9.67
CA GLY A 90 3.54 -15.32 10.32
C GLY A 90 3.39 -15.29 11.85
N PHE A 91 3.18 -16.45 12.47
CA PHE A 91 3.10 -16.54 13.94
C PHE A 91 4.49 -16.44 14.57
N ILE A 92 4.61 -15.62 15.61
CA ILE A 92 5.80 -15.42 16.42
C ILE A 92 5.54 -15.99 17.81
N GLY A 93 6.11 -17.17 18.10
CA GLY A 93 6.04 -17.74 19.45
C GLY A 93 6.75 -16.84 20.45
N THR A 94 6.17 -16.69 21.63
CA THR A 94 6.63 -15.76 22.66
C THR A 94 6.77 -16.46 24.01
N GLN A 95 8.00 -16.52 24.53
CA GLN A 95 8.28 -17.02 25.87
C GLN A 95 8.25 -15.85 26.86
N ARG A 96 7.05 -15.33 27.18
CA ARG A 96 6.87 -14.12 28.00
C ARG A 96 7.38 -14.24 29.44
N CYS A 97 7.43 -15.46 29.96
CA CYS A 97 7.76 -15.82 31.34
C CYS A 97 9.01 -16.70 31.34
N MET A 98 9.78 -16.70 32.45
CA MET A 98 10.91 -17.62 32.58
C MET A 98 10.46 -19.09 32.54
N ASP A 99 9.30 -19.36 33.13
CA ASP A 99 8.53 -20.60 33.02
C ASP A 99 7.10 -20.32 33.50
N CYS A 100 6.09 -20.88 32.84
CA CYS A 100 4.69 -20.78 33.26
C CYS A 100 3.83 -21.86 32.59
N ASP A 101 2.72 -22.25 33.22
CA ASP A 101 1.90 -23.40 32.79
C ASP A 101 1.41 -23.30 31.34
N SER A 102 1.05 -22.10 30.88
CA SER A 102 0.61 -21.84 29.50
C SER A 102 1.75 -21.99 28.49
N SER A 103 2.97 -21.59 28.87
CA SER A 103 4.19 -21.66 28.06
C SER A 103 5.36 -22.28 28.84
N PRO A 104 5.35 -23.61 29.08
CA PRO A 104 6.42 -24.26 29.82
C PRO A 104 7.71 -24.17 29.02
N VAL A 105 8.77 -23.62 29.61
CA VAL A 105 10.01 -23.31 28.87
C VAL A 105 10.70 -24.57 28.35
N ALA A 106 10.51 -25.70 29.04
CA ALA A 106 10.96 -27.01 28.59
C ALA A 106 10.35 -27.45 27.25
N GLN A 107 9.17 -26.93 26.90
CA GLN A 107 8.46 -27.22 25.65
C GLN A 107 8.80 -26.22 24.52
N LEU A 108 9.52 -25.14 24.80
CA LEU A 108 9.77 -24.06 23.85
C LEU A 108 10.34 -24.56 22.51
N ARG A 109 11.39 -25.40 22.55
CA ARG A 109 12.01 -25.94 21.34
C ARG A 109 11.09 -26.89 20.57
N ALA A 110 10.33 -27.71 21.29
CA ALA A 110 9.37 -28.63 20.69
C ALA A 110 8.24 -27.85 20.00
N ARG A 111 7.71 -26.81 20.66
CA ARG A 111 6.68 -25.92 20.09
C ARG A 111 7.20 -25.16 18.87
N GLN A 112 8.43 -24.64 18.92
CA GLN A 112 9.05 -24.00 17.76
C GLN A 112 9.21 -24.97 16.58
N ALA A 113 9.70 -26.20 16.82
CA ALA A 113 9.87 -27.20 15.77
C ALA A 113 8.54 -27.68 15.18
N GLN A 114 7.50 -27.80 16.00
CA GLN A 114 6.16 -28.21 15.58
C GLN A 114 5.46 -27.14 14.74
N GLN A 115 5.60 -25.87 15.12
CA GLN A 115 4.87 -24.76 14.51
C GLN A 115 5.69 -24.00 13.46
N GLY A 116 7.01 -24.19 13.41
CA GLY A 116 7.89 -23.63 12.39
C GLY A 116 8.06 -22.12 12.45
N TRP A 117 8.07 -21.50 13.63
CA TRP A 117 8.25 -20.04 13.74
C TRP A 117 9.57 -19.60 13.11
N ALA A 118 9.53 -18.50 12.35
CA ALA A 118 10.72 -17.87 11.80
C ALA A 118 11.37 -16.88 12.79
N THR A 119 10.60 -16.40 13.76
CA THR A 119 11.03 -15.46 14.81
C THR A 119 10.46 -15.91 16.16
N VAL A 120 11.19 -15.64 17.24
CA VAL A 120 10.73 -15.84 18.63
C VAL A 120 10.92 -14.57 19.45
N PHE A 121 9.92 -14.22 20.25
CA PHE A 121 10.02 -13.19 21.29
C PHE A 121 10.31 -13.84 22.65
N SER A 122 11.04 -13.12 23.50
CA SER A 122 11.44 -13.60 24.83
C SER A 122 10.62 -12.90 25.92
N LEU A 123 11.22 -12.63 27.09
CA LEU A 123 10.50 -12.18 28.29
C LEU A 123 9.72 -10.87 28.03
N ASN A 124 8.56 -10.77 28.67
CA ASN A 124 7.70 -9.58 28.61
C ASN A 124 7.90 -8.71 29.85
N GLU A 125 8.38 -7.49 29.67
CA GLU A 125 8.60 -6.48 30.70
C GLU A 125 9.36 -6.98 31.94
N PRO A 126 10.48 -7.73 31.77
CA PRO A 126 11.26 -8.22 32.91
C PRO A 126 11.83 -7.08 33.77
N ASP A 127 11.94 -5.88 33.19
CA ASP A 127 12.39 -4.65 33.85
C ASP A 127 11.41 -4.16 34.93
N GLN A 128 10.16 -4.64 34.91
CA GLN A 128 9.17 -4.39 35.97
C GLN A 128 8.75 -5.66 36.74
N ALA A 129 9.22 -6.85 36.33
CA ALA A 129 8.85 -8.13 36.93
C ALA A 129 9.83 -8.64 38.01
N GLY A 130 10.76 -7.81 38.48
CA GLY A 130 11.75 -8.20 39.49
C GLY A 130 12.83 -9.17 38.99
N ILE A 131 12.98 -9.30 37.66
CA ILE A 131 14.00 -10.13 37.04
C ILE A 131 15.27 -9.29 36.84
N SER A 132 16.39 -9.74 37.40
CA SER A 132 17.65 -9.02 37.21
C SER A 132 18.17 -9.18 35.78
N PRO A 133 18.91 -8.19 35.23
CA PRO A 133 19.49 -8.29 33.90
C PRO A 133 20.42 -9.50 33.72
N SER A 134 21.17 -9.88 34.76
CA SER A 134 22.04 -11.06 34.74
C SER A 134 21.26 -12.38 34.71
N ALA A 135 20.20 -12.50 35.52
CA ALA A 135 19.34 -13.67 35.51
C ALA A 135 18.64 -13.84 34.15
N ALA A 136 18.17 -12.74 33.56
CA ALA A 136 17.59 -12.75 32.21
C ALA A 136 18.62 -13.17 31.15
N ALA A 137 19.86 -12.68 31.22
CA ALA A 137 20.92 -13.05 30.28
C ALA A 137 21.26 -14.56 30.35
N ASP A 138 21.44 -15.11 31.55
CA ASP A 138 21.74 -16.53 31.72
C ASP A 138 20.57 -17.43 31.28
N TRP A 139 19.35 -17.03 31.62
CA TRP A 139 18.13 -17.70 31.16
C TRP A 139 18.01 -17.66 29.63
N TYR A 140 18.30 -16.52 29.00
CA TYR A 140 18.25 -16.36 27.55
C TYR A 140 19.24 -17.29 26.84
N VAL A 141 20.46 -17.38 27.36
CA VAL A 141 21.51 -18.28 26.83
C VAL A 141 21.07 -19.75 26.96
N GLN A 142 20.39 -20.11 28.04
CA GLN A 142 19.92 -21.48 28.25
C GLN A 142 18.75 -21.86 27.32
N TRP A 143 17.78 -20.96 27.16
CA TRP A 143 16.48 -21.32 26.58
C TRP A 143 16.21 -20.73 25.20
N ILE A 144 16.63 -19.50 24.92
CA ILE A 144 16.33 -18.81 23.66
C ILE A 144 17.42 -19.04 22.61
N ASN A 145 18.70 -18.90 22.98
CA ASN A 145 19.85 -19.11 22.10
C ASN A 145 19.79 -20.38 21.23
N PRO A 146 19.39 -21.55 21.78
CA PRO A 146 19.39 -22.81 21.03
C PRO A 146 18.40 -22.86 19.87
N LEU A 147 17.47 -21.90 19.77
CA LEU A 147 16.56 -21.77 18.64
C LEU A 147 17.31 -21.14 17.44
N ALA A 148 17.50 -21.92 16.37
CA ALA A 148 18.22 -21.51 15.16
C ALA A 148 17.37 -20.64 14.20
N ILE A 149 16.68 -19.64 14.76
CA ILE A 149 15.76 -18.72 14.06
C ILE A 149 16.05 -17.27 14.47
N LYS A 150 15.29 -16.29 13.97
CA LYS A 150 15.43 -14.90 14.41
C LYS A 150 14.94 -14.71 15.84
N LYS A 151 15.64 -13.91 16.64
CA LYS A 151 15.37 -13.77 18.07
C LYS A 151 15.32 -12.32 18.51
N ALA A 152 14.31 -11.95 19.27
CA ALA A 152 14.27 -10.66 19.96
C ALA A 152 14.74 -10.79 21.41
N LEU A 153 15.51 -9.80 21.89
CA LEU A 153 15.72 -9.58 23.32
C LEU A 153 14.38 -9.29 24.02
N PRO A 154 14.33 -9.36 25.37
CA PRO A 154 13.09 -9.09 26.10
C PRO A 154 12.45 -7.76 25.73
N ALA A 155 11.11 -7.75 25.69
CA ALA A 155 10.36 -6.53 25.51
C ALA A 155 10.45 -5.70 26.79
N ILE A 156 11.01 -4.48 26.71
CA ILE A 156 11.15 -3.59 27.86
C ILE A 156 10.13 -2.47 27.82
N THR A 157 9.78 -1.96 29.00
CA THR A 157 8.88 -0.79 29.12
C THR A 157 9.55 0.50 28.67
N SER A 158 8.77 1.52 28.35
CA SER A 158 9.29 2.88 28.12
C SER A 158 9.62 3.66 29.39
N SER A 159 9.74 2.99 30.54
CA SER A 159 10.09 3.61 31.82
C SER A 159 11.49 4.25 31.76
N THR A 160 11.61 5.42 32.39
CA THR A 160 12.88 6.13 32.60
C THR A 160 13.34 6.07 34.05
N SER A 161 12.65 5.28 34.89
CA SER A 161 13.06 5.05 36.27
C SER A 161 14.40 4.31 36.30
N PRO A 162 15.31 4.63 37.25
CA PRO A 162 16.62 3.99 37.31
C PRO A 162 16.53 2.46 37.32
N GLY A 163 17.25 1.83 36.40
CA GLY A 163 17.30 0.36 36.30
C GLY A 163 16.10 -0.30 35.61
N GLN A 164 15.21 0.47 34.99
CA GLN A 164 14.11 -0.02 34.16
C GLN A 164 14.32 0.33 32.67
N GLY A 165 13.44 -0.15 31.79
CA GLY A 165 13.43 0.20 30.38
C GLY A 165 14.78 0.01 29.67
N LEU A 166 15.23 1.04 28.96
CA LEU A 166 16.49 1.00 28.21
C LEU A 166 17.73 0.84 29.10
N ASP A 167 17.68 1.24 30.38
CA ASP A 167 18.79 1.03 31.31
C ASP A 167 18.89 -0.44 31.74
N TRP A 168 17.75 -1.09 31.97
CA TRP A 168 17.69 -2.52 32.22
C TRP A 168 18.21 -3.30 31.02
N LEU A 169 17.76 -2.96 29.81
CA LEU A 169 18.18 -3.62 28.57
C LEU A 169 19.69 -3.48 28.33
N ASN A 170 20.23 -2.28 28.53
CA ASN A 170 21.68 -2.04 28.44
C ASN A 170 22.45 -2.93 29.42
N SER A 171 21.94 -3.05 30.65
CA SER A 171 22.55 -3.90 31.68
C SER A 171 22.48 -5.38 31.31
N MET A 172 21.40 -5.84 30.68
CA MET A 172 21.25 -7.23 30.22
C MET A 172 22.20 -7.52 29.08
N ILE A 173 22.30 -6.63 28.08
CA ILE A 173 23.23 -6.78 26.96
C ILE A 173 24.68 -6.87 27.46
N ASN A 174 25.04 -6.07 28.47
CA ASN A 174 26.35 -6.16 29.11
C ASN A 174 26.54 -7.50 29.84
N ALA A 175 25.53 -7.97 30.59
CA ALA A 175 25.56 -9.26 31.29
C ALA A 175 25.61 -10.48 30.34
N CYS A 176 25.07 -10.34 29.12
CA CYS A 176 25.22 -11.33 28.07
C CYS A 176 26.69 -11.54 27.70
N ALA A 177 27.54 -10.50 27.76
CA ALA A 177 28.97 -10.57 27.46
C ALA A 177 29.27 -11.29 26.12
N GLY A 178 28.45 -11.00 25.09
CA GLY A 178 28.54 -11.63 23.77
C GLY A 178 27.96 -13.05 23.66
N ARG A 179 27.40 -13.61 24.74
CA ARG A 179 26.80 -14.97 24.75
C ARG A 179 25.37 -15.00 24.22
N CYS A 180 24.61 -13.90 24.27
CA CYS A 180 23.23 -13.88 23.79
C CYS A 180 23.19 -13.61 22.28
N PHE A 181 22.57 -14.52 21.52
CA PHE A 181 22.37 -14.36 20.08
C PHE A 181 20.99 -13.74 19.83
N ALA A 182 20.97 -12.47 19.45
CA ALA A 182 19.74 -11.73 19.16
C ALA A 182 19.88 -10.92 17.87
N ASP A 183 18.76 -10.74 17.18
CA ASP A 183 18.64 -9.93 15.96
C ASP A 183 17.97 -8.59 16.24
N TYR A 184 17.08 -8.56 17.25
CA TYR A 184 16.21 -7.42 17.53
C TYR A 184 16.26 -7.01 18.99
N ILE A 185 16.20 -5.70 19.25
CA ILE A 185 15.63 -5.20 20.51
C ILE A 185 14.10 -5.16 20.39
N ASN A 186 13.41 -5.39 21.50
CA ASN A 186 11.95 -5.35 21.54
C ASN A 186 11.48 -4.27 22.53
N LEU A 187 10.56 -3.41 22.08
CA LEU A 187 10.18 -2.20 22.79
C LEU A 187 8.67 -2.14 23.01
N HIS A 188 8.28 -1.79 24.23
CA HIS A 188 6.93 -1.29 24.52
C HIS A 188 6.95 0.23 24.66
N TRP A 189 5.84 0.87 24.28
CA TRP A 189 5.64 2.28 24.54
C TRP A 189 4.17 2.62 24.81
N TYR A 190 3.92 3.27 25.94
CA TYR A 190 2.64 3.90 26.25
C TYR A 190 2.89 5.32 26.73
N GLY A 191 2.21 6.29 26.14
CA GLY A 191 2.43 7.70 26.47
C GLY A 191 1.35 8.61 25.90
N ASN A 192 1.63 9.91 25.78
CA ASN A 192 0.57 10.90 25.55
C ASN A 192 0.62 11.54 24.16
N SER A 193 1.70 11.37 23.40
CA SER A 193 1.83 12.02 22.09
C SER A 193 2.73 11.29 21.10
N PHE A 194 2.52 11.55 19.80
CA PHE A 194 3.39 11.02 18.74
C PHE A 194 4.85 11.50 18.85
N PRO A 195 5.15 12.78 19.14
CA PRO A 195 6.54 13.22 19.33
C PRO A 195 7.28 12.48 20.45
N GLU A 196 6.61 12.17 21.56
CA GLU A 196 7.20 11.36 22.64
C GLU A 196 7.52 9.94 22.16
N PHE A 197 6.59 9.29 21.46
CA PHE A 197 6.81 7.98 20.85
C PHE A 197 8.00 7.99 19.88
N GLN A 198 8.01 8.94 18.95
CA GLN A 198 9.06 9.08 17.94
C GLN A 198 10.44 9.27 18.58
N ASN A 199 10.52 10.15 19.59
CA ASN A 199 11.76 10.41 20.32
C ASN A 199 12.24 9.18 21.08
N TYR A 200 11.33 8.45 21.73
CA TYR A 200 11.67 7.22 22.46
C TYR A 200 12.23 6.13 21.53
N ILE A 201 11.53 5.82 20.43
CA ILE A 201 11.95 4.78 19.49
C ILE A 201 13.29 5.16 18.81
N THR A 202 13.44 6.43 18.43
CA THR A 202 14.71 6.92 17.86
C THR A 202 15.86 6.86 18.88
N GLY A 203 15.59 7.22 20.14
CA GLY A 203 16.56 7.14 21.23
C GLY A 203 17.01 5.71 21.52
N ALA A 204 16.08 4.75 21.50
CA ALA A 204 16.40 3.33 21.64
C ALA A 204 17.29 2.83 20.50
N HIS A 205 16.97 3.15 19.25
CA HIS A 205 17.81 2.78 18.10
C HIS A 205 19.22 3.39 18.18
N ASN A 206 19.32 4.67 18.54
CA ASN A 206 20.61 5.35 18.68
C ASN A 206 21.46 4.76 19.81
N ARG A 207 20.84 4.27 20.88
CA ARG A 207 21.53 3.63 22.01
C ARG A 207 22.01 2.21 21.68
N PHE A 208 21.29 1.51 20.80
CA PHE A 208 21.57 0.13 20.42
C PHE A 208 21.63 -0.06 18.89
N PRO A 209 22.54 0.65 18.18
CA PRO A 209 22.55 0.71 16.71
C PRO A 209 22.91 -0.62 16.05
N GLN A 210 23.43 -1.59 16.81
CA GLN A 210 23.76 -2.93 16.34
C GLN A 210 22.54 -3.84 16.16
N PHE A 211 21.38 -3.45 16.71
CA PHE A 211 20.15 -4.22 16.62
C PHE A 211 19.10 -3.50 15.77
N ASN A 212 18.35 -4.30 15.02
CA ASN A 212 17.09 -3.85 14.46
C ASN A 212 16.01 -3.77 15.56
N VAL A 213 14.92 -3.07 15.29
CA VAL A 213 13.87 -2.78 16.28
C VAL A 213 12.59 -3.53 15.95
N VAL A 214 12.04 -4.17 16.97
CA VAL A 214 10.64 -4.60 17.03
C VAL A 214 9.93 -3.78 18.09
N ILE A 215 8.68 -3.40 17.81
CA ILE A 215 7.81 -2.71 18.77
C ILE A 215 6.60 -3.63 19.02
N SER A 216 6.70 -4.55 19.98
CA SER A 216 5.64 -5.52 20.25
C SER A 216 4.38 -4.90 20.86
N GLU A 217 4.47 -3.72 21.48
CA GLU A 217 3.28 -3.02 21.99
C GLU A 217 3.44 -1.51 21.92
N PHE A 218 2.42 -0.82 21.42
CA PHE A 218 2.30 0.62 21.60
C PHE A 218 0.88 1.16 21.43
N ALA A 219 0.53 2.16 22.24
CA ALA A 219 -0.70 2.95 22.13
C ALA A 219 -0.58 4.25 22.95
N LEU A 220 -1.51 5.20 22.76
CA LEU A 220 -1.65 6.28 23.73
C LEU A 220 -2.23 5.77 25.06
N GLN A 221 -1.83 6.35 26.17
CA GLN A 221 -2.32 6.02 27.50
C GLN A 221 -3.65 6.75 27.77
N ASN A 222 -4.76 6.04 27.62
CA ASN A 222 -6.15 6.48 27.89
C ASN A 222 -6.42 7.96 27.52
N PRO A 223 -6.24 8.34 26.24
CA PRO A 223 -6.36 9.73 25.82
C PRO A 223 -7.81 10.21 25.97
N SER A 224 -8.01 11.48 26.37
CA SER A 224 -9.35 12.07 26.56
C SER A 224 -10.21 12.08 25.28
N GLY A 225 -9.59 12.11 24.10
CA GLY A 225 -10.26 11.97 22.80
C GLY A 225 -10.65 10.53 22.43
N GLY A 226 -10.39 9.55 23.31
CA GLY A 226 -10.70 8.14 23.11
C GLY A 226 -10.14 7.59 21.80
N GLN A 227 -10.98 6.87 21.04
CA GLN A 227 -10.60 6.26 19.77
C GLN A 227 -10.12 7.28 18.73
N SER A 228 -10.70 8.48 18.68
CA SER A 228 -10.29 9.50 17.69
C SER A 228 -8.84 9.94 17.88
N ALA A 229 -8.39 10.07 19.13
CA ALA A 229 -7.01 10.40 19.47
C ALA A 229 -6.06 9.24 19.14
N GLN A 230 -6.45 8.00 19.43
CA GLN A 230 -5.67 6.81 19.05
C GLN A 230 -5.48 6.72 17.54
N VAL A 231 -6.55 6.94 16.76
CA VAL A 231 -6.52 6.97 15.28
C VAL A 231 -5.54 8.04 14.76
N ALA A 232 -5.58 9.25 15.31
CA ALA A 232 -4.68 10.33 14.91
C ALA A 232 -3.21 10.03 15.24
N PHE A 233 -2.96 9.36 16.37
CA PHE A 233 -1.63 8.89 16.75
C PHE A 233 -1.13 7.79 15.81
N PHE A 234 -1.92 6.72 15.60
CA PHE A 234 -1.53 5.61 14.74
C PHE A 234 -1.28 6.03 13.30
N ARG A 235 -2.01 7.03 12.77
CA ARG A 235 -1.74 7.61 11.45
C ARG A 235 -0.32 8.14 11.32
N GLN A 236 0.13 8.92 12.29
CA GLN A 236 1.48 9.47 12.29
C GLN A 236 2.53 8.39 12.57
N ALA A 237 2.25 7.51 13.54
CA ALA A 237 3.15 6.43 13.92
C ALA A 237 3.41 5.46 12.76
N PHE A 238 2.38 4.97 12.09
CA PHE A 238 2.55 3.99 11.01
C PHE A 238 3.31 4.58 9.83
N ALA A 239 2.96 5.80 9.39
CA ALA A 239 3.67 6.46 8.30
C ALA A 239 5.17 6.65 8.62
N TRP A 240 5.49 7.01 9.87
CA TRP A 240 6.87 7.16 10.28
C TRP A 240 7.61 5.82 10.40
N LEU A 241 7.01 4.81 11.05
CA LEU A 241 7.61 3.47 11.24
C LEU A 241 7.83 2.75 9.90
N ASP A 242 6.90 2.86 8.97
CA ASP A 242 7.04 2.32 7.61
C ASP A 242 8.29 2.87 6.92
N ALA A 243 8.60 4.15 7.12
CA ALA A 243 9.77 4.81 6.56
C ALA A 243 11.11 4.45 7.24
N GLN A 244 11.11 3.81 8.41
CA GLN A 244 12.34 3.46 9.13
C GLN A 244 12.86 2.08 8.72
N PRO A 245 14.02 1.95 8.03
CA PRO A 245 14.52 0.65 7.56
C PRO A 245 14.95 -0.29 8.68
N TRP A 246 15.29 0.25 9.86
CA TRP A 246 15.72 -0.49 11.05
C TRP A 246 14.54 -0.93 11.93
N VAL A 247 13.31 -0.49 11.66
CA VAL A 247 12.10 -1.06 12.27
C VAL A 247 11.62 -2.22 11.41
N ILE A 248 11.58 -3.41 11.99
CA ILE A 248 11.25 -4.66 11.28
C ILE A 248 9.79 -5.01 11.45
N LEU A 249 9.26 -4.92 12.68
CA LEU A 249 7.86 -5.16 12.97
C LEU A 249 7.35 -4.21 14.06
N TYR A 250 6.08 -3.83 13.97
CA TYR A 250 5.39 -3.09 15.02
C TYR A 250 3.94 -3.57 15.16
N PHE A 251 3.47 -3.57 16.40
CA PHE A 251 2.22 -4.21 16.81
C PHE A 251 1.40 -3.22 17.64
N PRO A 252 0.35 -2.61 17.06
CA PRO A 252 -0.55 -1.73 17.80
C PRO A 252 -1.25 -2.50 18.91
N PHE A 253 -1.19 -1.98 20.14
CA PHE A 253 -1.95 -2.56 21.24
C PHE A 253 -3.40 -2.04 21.14
N VAL A 254 -4.40 -2.84 20.76
CA VAL A 254 -4.40 -4.32 20.78
C VAL A 254 -5.42 -4.94 19.80
N ALA A 255 -5.08 -6.10 19.22
CA ALA A 255 -5.92 -6.83 18.28
C ALA A 255 -7.03 -7.63 18.98
N THR A 256 -7.95 -6.94 19.66
CA THR A 256 -9.16 -7.51 20.25
C THR A 256 -10.32 -6.51 20.13
N SER A 257 -11.47 -6.80 20.73
CA SER A 257 -12.62 -5.89 20.82
C SER A 257 -12.71 -5.18 22.18
N PRO A 258 -13.38 -4.02 22.29
CA PRO A 258 -13.61 -3.34 23.56
C PRO A 258 -14.20 -4.25 24.65
N ALA A 259 -15.21 -5.06 24.33
CA ALA A 259 -15.87 -5.93 25.30
C ALA A 259 -14.94 -7.04 25.78
N LEU A 260 -14.16 -7.64 24.88
CA LEU A 260 -13.19 -8.69 25.24
C LEU A 260 -12.04 -8.13 26.07
N LEU A 261 -11.52 -6.94 25.71
CA LEU A 261 -10.50 -6.27 26.51
C LEU A 261 -10.99 -5.96 27.92
N GLN A 262 -12.20 -5.39 28.05
CA GLN A 262 -12.78 -5.08 29.36
C GLN A 262 -13.06 -6.32 30.20
N ALA A 263 -13.48 -7.42 29.58
CA ALA A 263 -13.81 -8.66 30.28
C ALA A 263 -12.57 -9.38 30.80
N ASN A 264 -11.48 -9.40 30.02
CA ASN A 264 -10.34 -10.28 30.26
C ASN A 264 -9.07 -9.55 30.70
N ASP A 265 -8.98 -8.24 30.46
CA ASP A 265 -7.92 -7.38 30.98
C ASP A 265 -8.45 -5.99 31.38
N PRO A 266 -9.19 -5.91 32.52
CA PRO A 266 -9.68 -4.64 33.03
C PRO A 266 -8.55 -3.67 33.40
N GLY A 267 -7.34 -4.16 33.66
CA GLY A 267 -6.16 -3.35 33.93
C GLY A 267 -5.73 -2.57 32.69
N ALA A 268 -5.52 -3.26 31.57
CA ALA A 268 -5.23 -2.62 30.29
C ALA A 268 -6.38 -1.72 29.82
N ALA A 269 -7.64 -2.15 30.00
CA ALA A 269 -8.80 -1.33 29.66
C ALA A 269 -8.83 0.00 30.45
N SER A 270 -8.37 -0.01 31.71
CA SER A 270 -8.26 1.21 32.53
C SER A 270 -7.05 2.06 32.13
N PHE A 271 -5.91 1.42 31.83
CA PHE A 271 -4.64 2.08 31.55
C PHE A 271 -4.57 2.69 30.15
N VAL A 272 -5.05 1.98 29.12
CA VAL A 272 -5.01 2.39 27.70
C VAL A 272 -6.36 2.93 27.22
N GLY A 273 -7.46 2.57 27.92
CA GLY A 273 -8.80 2.70 27.37
C GLY A 273 -9.09 1.60 26.33
N THR A 274 -10.26 1.68 25.69
CA THR A 274 -10.63 0.75 24.60
C THR A 274 -10.45 1.35 23.20
N GLY A 275 -9.98 2.60 23.11
CA GLY A 275 -9.91 3.34 21.85
C GLY A 275 -8.92 2.78 20.82
N SER A 276 -7.96 1.97 21.26
CA SER A 276 -6.93 1.36 20.40
C SER A 276 -7.24 -0.08 19.97
N THR A 277 -8.41 -0.60 20.35
CA THR A 277 -8.86 -1.94 19.95
C THR A 277 -9.09 -2.04 18.43
N LEU A 278 -8.53 -3.08 17.80
CA LEU A 278 -8.60 -3.23 16.35
C LEU A 278 -9.91 -3.82 15.83
N TYR A 279 -10.70 -4.44 16.70
CA TYR A 279 -12.00 -5.02 16.38
C TYR A 279 -13.12 -4.29 17.09
N ASN A 280 -14.31 -4.32 16.48
CA ASN A 280 -15.55 -3.95 17.14
C ASN A 280 -16.11 -5.17 17.90
N ASN A 281 -17.06 -4.94 18.80
CA ASN A 281 -17.72 -6.02 19.57
C ASN A 281 -18.50 -7.02 18.70
N ASN A 282 -18.80 -6.68 17.45
CA ASN A 282 -19.43 -7.60 16.48
C ASN A 282 -18.40 -8.49 15.75
N GLY A 283 -17.12 -8.44 16.14
CA GLY A 283 -16.04 -9.23 15.53
C GLY A 283 -15.52 -8.70 14.20
N LEU A 284 -16.08 -7.61 13.67
CA LEU A 284 -15.58 -6.95 12.47
C LEU A 284 -14.46 -5.96 12.83
N PRO A 285 -13.48 -5.74 11.95
CA PRO A 285 -12.46 -4.72 12.15
C PRO A 285 -13.05 -3.33 12.39
N SER A 286 -12.41 -2.56 13.29
CA SER A 286 -12.75 -1.17 13.52
C SER A 286 -12.53 -0.36 12.23
N ALA A 287 -13.59 0.18 11.66
CA ALA A 287 -13.54 0.91 10.38
C ALA A 287 -12.58 2.11 10.42
N SER A 288 -12.42 2.73 11.59
CA SER A 288 -11.51 3.86 11.79
C SER A 288 -10.04 3.47 11.86
N LEU A 289 -9.73 2.20 12.15
CA LEU A 289 -8.36 1.69 12.31
C LEU A 289 -7.96 0.74 11.17
N ILE A 290 -8.90 0.07 10.51
CA ILE A 290 -8.60 -0.85 9.41
C ILE A 290 -7.96 -0.15 8.22
N ASP A 291 -8.38 1.08 7.89
CA ASP A 291 -7.78 1.83 6.79
C ASP A 291 -6.30 2.14 7.06
N LEU A 292 -5.95 2.40 8.32
CA LEU A 292 -4.58 2.66 8.76
C LEU A 292 -3.70 1.41 8.77
N ILE A 293 -4.28 0.30 9.23
CA ILE A 293 -3.55 -0.96 9.44
C ILE A 293 -3.37 -1.71 8.13
N VAL A 294 -4.35 -1.63 7.24
CA VAL A 294 -4.39 -2.52 6.09
C VAL A 294 -4.01 -1.78 4.82
N ASN A 295 -4.40 -0.51 4.64
CA ASN A 295 -4.03 0.24 3.43
C ASN A 295 -2.69 0.97 3.58
N MET A 296 -1.89 0.95 2.51
CA MET A 296 -0.66 1.73 2.38
C MET A 296 -0.96 3.24 2.56
N GLY A 297 -0.02 4.00 3.12
CA GLY A 297 -0.21 5.43 3.48
C GLY A 297 -0.69 6.34 2.33
N GLU A 298 -1.19 7.52 2.72
CA GLU A 298 -1.78 8.57 1.87
C GLU A 298 -0.95 8.94 0.61
N GLY A 299 0.36 8.69 0.63
CA GLY A 299 1.27 8.94 -0.49
C GLY A 299 0.91 8.22 -1.79
N GLU A 300 0.36 7.00 -1.73
CA GLU A 300 -0.05 6.29 -2.96
C GLU A 300 -1.23 6.95 -3.67
N ILE A 301 -2.18 7.51 -2.92
CA ILE A 301 -3.34 8.19 -3.49
C ILE A 301 -2.84 9.38 -4.30
N VAL A 302 -1.90 10.16 -3.74
CA VAL A 302 -1.29 11.31 -4.42
C VAL A 302 -0.59 10.89 -5.71
N TRP A 303 0.21 9.82 -5.67
CA TRP A 303 0.91 9.33 -6.87
C TRP A 303 -0.03 8.72 -7.93
N LEU A 304 -1.17 8.15 -7.54
CA LEU A 304 -2.20 7.66 -8.46
C LEU A 304 -3.05 8.79 -9.08
N THR A 305 -3.29 9.86 -8.32
CA THR A 305 -4.22 10.93 -8.69
C THR A 305 -3.58 12.05 -9.50
N ILE A 306 -2.35 12.47 -9.16
CA ILE A 306 -1.68 13.61 -9.82
C ILE A 306 -1.54 13.42 -11.34
N PRO A 307 -1.00 12.31 -11.86
CA PRO A 307 -0.85 12.15 -13.31
C PRO A 307 -2.18 12.17 -14.06
N ARG A 308 -3.24 11.58 -13.48
CA ARG A 308 -4.59 11.56 -14.05
C ARG A 308 -5.19 12.97 -14.06
N LEU A 309 -5.09 13.69 -12.94
CA LEU A 309 -5.58 15.06 -12.82
C LEU A 309 -4.93 16.00 -13.85
N LEU A 310 -3.61 15.91 -14.01
CA LEU A 310 -2.87 16.67 -15.03
C LEU A 310 -3.32 16.28 -16.44
N GLY A 311 -3.55 15.00 -16.71
CA GLY A 311 -4.07 14.51 -17.99
C GLY A 311 -5.44 15.11 -18.34
N PHE A 312 -6.37 15.15 -17.38
CA PHE A 312 -7.69 15.76 -17.60
C PHE A 312 -7.65 17.27 -17.80
N ALA A 313 -6.87 17.97 -16.98
CA ALA A 313 -6.70 19.41 -17.13
C ALA A 313 -6.13 19.75 -18.52
N TRP A 314 -5.17 18.95 -18.99
CA TRP A 314 -4.61 19.09 -20.32
C TRP A 314 -5.63 18.77 -21.42
N ASN A 315 -6.41 17.70 -21.30
CA ASN A 315 -7.46 17.34 -22.25
C ASN A 315 -8.47 18.49 -22.46
N TRP A 316 -8.98 19.08 -21.37
CA TRP A 316 -9.88 20.23 -21.44
C TRP A 316 -9.22 21.48 -22.05
N GLY A 317 -7.95 21.76 -21.71
CA GLY A 317 -7.21 22.87 -22.31
C GLY A 317 -7.01 22.72 -23.83
N LEU A 318 -6.73 21.50 -24.28
CA LEU A 318 -6.59 21.19 -25.71
C LEU A 318 -7.93 21.23 -26.45
N MET A 319 -9.02 20.79 -25.81
CA MET A 319 -10.38 20.89 -26.38
C MET A 319 -10.76 22.36 -26.67
N GLY A 320 -10.39 23.28 -25.77
CA GLY A 320 -10.56 24.72 -26.02
C GLY A 320 -9.78 25.19 -27.26
N THR A 321 -8.54 24.73 -27.42
CA THR A 321 -7.73 25.04 -28.60
C THR A 321 -8.34 24.47 -29.89
N LEU A 322 -8.79 23.22 -29.85
CA LEU A 322 -9.46 22.54 -30.97
C LEU A 322 -10.71 23.29 -31.41
N THR A 323 -11.52 23.76 -30.46
CA THR A 323 -12.73 24.55 -30.72
C THR A 323 -12.42 25.82 -31.50
N VAL A 324 -11.38 26.56 -31.08
CA VAL A 324 -10.93 27.76 -31.80
C VAL A 324 -10.44 27.40 -33.21
N GLN A 325 -9.74 26.28 -33.38
CA GLN A 325 -9.27 25.83 -34.70
C GLN A 325 -10.43 25.47 -35.64
N VAL A 326 -11.47 24.77 -35.17
CA VAL A 326 -12.68 24.48 -35.96
C VAL A 326 -13.37 25.79 -36.35
N TYR A 327 -13.47 26.74 -35.42
CA TYR A 327 -14.08 28.04 -35.68
C TYR A 327 -13.34 28.81 -36.77
N VAL A 328 -12.01 28.92 -36.67
CA VAL A 328 -11.17 29.56 -37.70
C VAL A 328 -11.32 28.86 -39.06
N TYR A 329 -11.32 27.52 -39.07
CA TYR A 329 -11.55 26.77 -40.30
C TYR A 329 -12.91 27.09 -40.94
N HIS A 330 -13.97 27.16 -40.13
CA HIS A 330 -15.32 27.45 -40.61
C HIS A 330 -15.43 28.83 -41.28
N ILE A 331 -14.77 29.85 -40.73
CA ILE A 331 -14.81 31.21 -41.28
C ILE A 331 -13.86 31.39 -42.46
N SER A 332 -12.69 30.75 -42.45
CA SER A 332 -11.66 30.94 -43.50
C SER A 332 -11.92 30.08 -44.75
N PHE A 333 -12.55 28.92 -44.62
CA PHE A 333 -12.68 27.93 -45.69
C PHE A 333 -14.14 27.63 -46.05
N GLN A 334 -14.98 28.66 -46.15
CA GLN A 334 -16.41 28.54 -46.50
C GLN A 334 -16.65 27.86 -47.85
N GLY A 335 -15.69 27.91 -48.78
CA GLY A 335 -15.77 27.29 -50.11
C GLY A 335 -15.24 25.85 -50.21
N ASP A 336 -14.71 25.26 -49.13
CA ASP A 336 -14.04 23.96 -49.22
C ASP A 336 -15.01 22.79 -49.51
N ARG A 337 -14.48 21.71 -50.08
CA ARG A 337 -15.24 20.51 -50.47
C ARG A 337 -15.98 19.93 -49.26
N VAL A 338 -17.23 19.51 -49.49
CA VAL A 338 -18.11 18.97 -48.44
C VAL A 338 -17.47 17.80 -47.71
N THR A 339 -16.70 16.95 -48.40
CA THR A 339 -15.99 15.82 -47.78
C THR A 339 -14.98 16.25 -46.70
N PHE A 340 -14.24 17.34 -46.91
CA PHE A 340 -13.27 17.82 -45.92
C PHE A 340 -13.95 18.50 -44.74
N LYS A 341 -15.01 19.28 -45.00
CA LYS A 341 -15.86 19.82 -43.92
C LYS A 341 -16.49 18.71 -43.08
N ALA A 342 -17.03 17.67 -43.73
CA ALA A 342 -17.59 16.52 -43.04
C ALA A 342 -16.55 15.81 -42.17
N LEU A 343 -15.32 15.62 -42.68
CA LEU A 343 -14.22 15.04 -41.91
C LEU A 343 -13.87 15.88 -40.68
N VAL A 344 -13.71 17.20 -40.83
CA VAL A 344 -13.36 18.11 -39.72
C VAL A 344 -14.42 18.08 -38.63
N TYR A 345 -15.70 18.19 -39.00
CA TYR A 345 -16.79 18.14 -38.01
C TYR A 345 -16.95 16.77 -37.37
N ALA A 346 -16.75 15.68 -38.13
CA ALA A 346 -16.78 14.33 -37.57
C ALA A 346 -15.67 14.12 -36.54
N LEU A 347 -14.44 14.54 -36.84
CA LEU A 347 -13.31 14.49 -35.90
C LEU A 347 -13.59 15.33 -34.64
N TYR A 348 -14.13 16.53 -34.81
CA TYR A 348 -14.49 17.39 -33.68
C TYR A 348 -15.55 16.76 -32.77
N LEU A 349 -16.59 16.14 -33.35
CA LEU A 349 -17.61 15.43 -32.57
C LEU A 349 -17.04 14.20 -31.84
N LEU A 350 -16.11 13.47 -32.47
CA LEU A 350 -15.43 12.34 -31.84
C LEU A 350 -14.55 12.78 -30.66
N GLU A 351 -13.82 13.89 -30.80
CA GLU A 351 -13.03 14.48 -29.71
C GLU A 351 -13.93 14.97 -28.57
N TRP A 352 -15.11 15.54 -28.85
CA TRP A 352 -16.09 15.88 -27.80
C TRP A 352 -16.61 14.64 -27.07
N ALA A 353 -16.95 13.58 -27.80
CA ALA A 353 -17.36 12.32 -27.19
C ALA A 353 -16.26 11.77 -26.26
N GLN A 354 -15.00 11.85 -26.69
CA GLN A 354 -13.84 11.45 -25.91
C GLN A 354 -13.69 12.29 -24.62
N THR A 355 -13.73 13.63 -24.72
CA THR A 355 -13.63 14.53 -23.56
C THR A 355 -14.79 14.33 -22.57
N LEU A 356 -16.00 14.02 -23.04
CA LEU A 356 -17.14 13.74 -22.16
C LEU A 356 -16.97 12.41 -21.40
N LEU A 357 -16.47 11.37 -22.05
CA LEU A 357 -16.15 10.08 -21.41
C LEU A 357 -15.02 10.23 -20.38
N ALA A 358 -13.95 10.93 -20.75
CA ALA A 358 -12.88 11.30 -19.83
C ALA A 358 -13.42 12.07 -18.60
N THR A 359 -14.36 12.99 -18.81
CA THR A 359 -15.00 13.74 -17.71
C THR A 359 -15.87 12.83 -16.83
N TYR A 360 -16.59 11.88 -17.41
CA TYR A 360 -17.35 10.88 -16.66
C TYR A 360 -16.43 10.06 -15.75
N ASP A 361 -15.29 9.56 -16.27
CA ASP A 361 -14.31 8.81 -15.49
C ASP A 361 -13.69 9.67 -14.38
N ALA A 362 -13.38 10.94 -14.67
CA ALA A 362 -12.86 11.88 -13.69
C ALA A 362 -13.83 12.13 -12.52
N VAL A 363 -15.14 12.25 -12.79
CA VAL A 363 -16.16 12.41 -11.74
C VAL A 363 -16.25 11.16 -10.86
N HIS A 364 -16.04 9.96 -11.42
CA HIS A 364 -16.03 8.73 -10.64
C HIS A 364 -14.76 8.59 -9.79
N TRP A 365 -13.59 8.97 -10.31
CA TRP A 365 -12.34 8.91 -9.55
C TRP A 365 -12.21 9.99 -8.48
N PHE A 366 -12.56 11.24 -8.81
CA PHE A 366 -12.32 12.40 -7.95
C PHE A 366 -13.56 12.91 -7.21
N GLY A 367 -14.77 12.62 -7.71
CA GLY A 367 -16.03 12.99 -7.07
C GLY A 367 -16.53 11.87 -6.17
N TYR A 368 -17.18 10.86 -6.76
CA TYR A 368 -17.82 9.78 -6.01
C TYR A 368 -16.85 8.82 -5.32
N GLY A 369 -15.68 8.59 -5.91
CA GLY A 369 -14.65 7.66 -5.43
C GLY A 369 -13.53 8.30 -4.61
N TRP A 370 -13.69 9.54 -4.16
CA TRP A 370 -12.64 10.26 -3.42
C TRP A 370 -12.16 9.46 -2.19
N GLY A 371 -10.84 9.28 -2.09
CA GLY A 371 -10.21 8.51 -1.00
C GLY A 371 -10.27 6.98 -1.18
N ASN A 372 -11.00 6.45 -2.17
CA ASN A 372 -11.11 5.00 -2.41
C ASN A 372 -10.14 4.52 -3.50
N LYS A 373 -9.03 3.92 -3.08
CA LYS A 373 -8.00 3.35 -3.98
C LYS A 373 -8.54 2.32 -4.97
N LYS A 374 -9.56 1.54 -4.57
CA LYS A 374 -10.14 0.51 -5.44
C LYS A 374 -10.87 1.14 -6.63
N MET A 375 -11.54 2.28 -6.41
CA MET A 375 -12.22 3.03 -7.46
C MET A 375 -11.22 3.77 -8.37
N LEU A 376 -10.11 4.27 -7.82
CA LEU A 376 -9.03 4.89 -8.62
C LEU A 376 -8.36 3.92 -9.60
N LYS A 377 -8.41 2.62 -9.33
CA LYS A 377 -7.89 1.57 -10.22
C LYS A 377 -8.92 1.06 -11.23
N GLN A 378 -10.18 1.51 -11.17
CA GLN A 378 -11.19 1.09 -12.14
C GLN A 378 -11.05 1.86 -13.45
N ILE A 379 -11.14 1.11 -14.55
CA ILE A 379 -10.94 1.58 -15.93
C ILE A 379 -12.18 2.34 -16.45
N TYR A 380 -13.38 2.10 -15.90
CA TYR A 380 -14.64 2.73 -16.34
C TYR A 380 -14.80 2.79 -17.85
N THR A 381 -14.80 3.97 -18.47
CA THR A 381 -14.99 4.15 -19.91
C THR A 381 -13.68 4.25 -20.71
N GLU A 382 -12.51 4.18 -20.04
CA GLU A 382 -11.20 4.22 -20.71
C GLU A 382 -11.04 3.13 -21.77
N PHE A 383 -11.69 1.97 -21.64
CA PHE A 383 -11.61 0.91 -22.67
C PHE A 383 -12.24 1.34 -24.01
N LEU A 384 -13.14 2.31 -24.01
CA LEU A 384 -13.78 2.86 -25.21
C LEU A 384 -13.02 4.09 -25.70
N ASP A 385 -12.67 4.99 -24.77
CA ASP A 385 -11.89 6.20 -25.05
C ASP A 385 -10.50 5.87 -25.65
N VAL A 386 -9.72 5.08 -24.90
CA VAL A 386 -8.28 4.98 -25.08
C VAL A 386 -7.86 4.13 -26.27
N PRO A 387 -8.43 2.94 -26.53
CA PRO A 387 -8.10 2.17 -27.73
C PRO A 387 -9.01 2.55 -28.90
N VAL A 388 -10.33 2.67 -28.72
CA VAL A 388 -11.27 2.78 -29.86
C VAL A 388 -11.30 4.18 -30.45
N PHE A 389 -11.61 5.23 -29.66
CA PHE A 389 -11.70 6.59 -30.18
C PHE A 389 -10.35 7.13 -30.64
N THR A 390 -9.30 6.97 -29.83
CA THR A 390 -7.94 7.42 -30.18
C THR A 390 -7.44 6.80 -31.49
N SER A 391 -7.67 5.51 -31.71
CA SER A 391 -7.21 4.83 -32.94
C SER A 391 -8.08 5.17 -34.16
N THR A 392 -9.36 5.44 -33.95
CA THR A 392 -10.27 5.89 -35.02
C THR A 392 -9.89 7.27 -35.51
N ILE A 393 -9.68 8.22 -34.58
CA ILE A 393 -9.20 9.57 -34.88
C ILE A 393 -7.83 9.51 -35.56
N GLY A 394 -6.91 8.73 -35.00
CA GLY A 394 -5.58 8.51 -35.57
C GLY A 394 -5.63 7.96 -37.00
N ALA A 395 -6.52 7.00 -37.29
CA ALA A 395 -6.66 6.42 -38.63
C ALA A 395 -7.22 7.43 -39.63
N ALA A 396 -8.28 8.15 -39.25
CA ALA A 396 -8.87 9.18 -40.10
C ALA A 396 -7.85 10.28 -40.46
N VAL A 397 -7.06 10.73 -39.48
CA VAL A 397 -6.00 11.74 -39.68
C VAL A 397 -4.86 11.18 -40.55
N GLN A 398 -4.39 9.96 -40.29
CA GLN A 398 -3.33 9.33 -41.08
C GLN A 398 -3.74 9.12 -42.54
N ILE A 399 -4.97 8.67 -42.79
CA ILE A 399 -5.48 8.46 -44.15
C ILE A 399 -5.55 9.81 -44.90
N PHE A 400 -6.04 10.85 -44.23
CA PHE A 400 -6.09 12.20 -44.80
C PHE A 400 -4.70 12.74 -45.16
N PHE A 401 -3.72 12.64 -44.24
CA PHE A 401 -2.34 13.06 -44.52
C PHE A 401 -1.66 12.18 -45.55
N GLY A 402 -1.93 10.87 -45.53
CA GLY A 402 -1.44 9.94 -46.55
C GLY A 402 -1.90 10.35 -47.94
N TRP A 403 -3.17 10.74 -48.09
CA TRP A 403 -3.71 11.23 -49.36
C TRP A 403 -3.03 12.54 -49.80
N ARG A 404 -2.77 13.47 -48.87
CA ARG A 404 -1.99 14.70 -49.16
C ARG A 404 -0.55 14.37 -49.59
N ILE A 405 0.13 13.45 -48.90
CA ILE A 405 1.49 13.01 -49.26
C ILE A 405 1.50 12.35 -50.64
N PHE A 406 0.50 11.52 -50.95
CA PHE A 406 0.35 10.93 -52.28
C PHE A 406 0.21 12.00 -53.37
N THR A 407 -0.61 13.02 -53.10
CA THR A 407 -0.86 14.11 -54.05
C THR A 407 0.42 14.92 -54.34
N LEU A 408 1.32 15.07 -53.37
CA LEU A 408 2.60 15.80 -53.53
C LEU A 408 3.76 14.93 -54.04
N SER A 409 3.87 13.69 -53.57
CA SER A 409 5.00 12.80 -53.87
C SER A 409 4.78 11.89 -55.07
N HIS A 410 3.53 11.75 -55.52
CA HIS A 410 3.06 10.76 -56.52
C HIS A 410 3.39 9.29 -56.20
N SER A 411 3.90 8.99 -55.00
CA SER A 411 4.31 7.64 -54.62
C SER A 411 3.16 6.83 -54.04
N LYS A 412 2.68 5.85 -54.82
CA LYS A 412 1.63 4.90 -54.39
C LYS A 412 2.09 3.96 -53.28
N VAL A 413 3.38 3.66 -53.21
CA VAL A 413 3.97 2.76 -52.21
C VAL A 413 3.90 3.37 -50.82
N LEU A 414 4.28 4.65 -50.68
CA LEU A 414 4.20 5.38 -49.41
C LEU A 414 2.75 5.49 -48.93
N PHE A 415 1.82 5.80 -49.83
CA PHE A 415 0.40 5.86 -49.48
C PHE A 415 -0.14 4.50 -49.02
N GLY A 416 0.17 3.42 -49.76
CA GLY A 416 -0.23 2.06 -49.38
C GLY A 416 0.29 1.65 -48.01
N PHE A 417 1.53 2.02 -47.66
CA PHE A 417 2.10 1.75 -46.35
C PHE A 417 1.36 2.50 -45.22
N ILE A 418 0.99 3.76 -45.44
CA ILE A 418 0.22 4.55 -44.46
C ILE A 418 -1.16 3.94 -44.23
N ILE A 419 -1.86 3.54 -45.30
CA ILE A 419 -3.16 2.85 -45.19
C ILE A 419 -3.01 1.54 -44.42
N LEU A 420 -1.97 0.76 -44.69
CA LEU A 420 -1.70 -0.48 -43.97
C LEU A 420 -1.50 -0.25 -42.47
N MET A 421 -0.72 0.77 -42.08
CA MET A 421 -0.54 1.13 -40.67
C MET A 421 -1.85 1.57 -40.01
N ALA A 422 -2.66 2.35 -40.72
CA ALA A 422 -3.98 2.77 -40.24
C ALA A 422 -4.95 1.59 -40.04
N LEU A 423 -4.90 0.56 -40.89
CA LEU A 423 -5.70 -0.65 -40.73
C LEU A 423 -5.19 -1.52 -39.56
N ILE A 424 -3.88 -1.64 -39.41
CA ILE A 424 -3.27 -2.41 -38.31
C ILE A 424 -3.64 -1.79 -36.96
N GLN A 425 -3.56 -0.47 -36.80
CA GLN A 425 -3.93 0.18 -35.54
C GLN A 425 -5.43 0.05 -35.23
N LEU A 426 -6.32 0.15 -36.24
CA LEU A 426 -7.77 -0.05 -36.03
C LEU A 426 -8.07 -1.49 -35.58
N THR A 427 -7.39 -2.47 -36.18
CA THR A 427 -7.53 -3.88 -35.79
C THR A 427 -7.01 -4.11 -34.37
N GLY A 428 -5.81 -3.59 -34.05
CA GLY A 428 -5.24 -3.67 -32.70
C GLY A 428 -6.11 -2.99 -31.64
N ALA A 429 -6.74 -1.86 -31.99
CA ALA A 429 -7.66 -1.14 -31.13
C ALA A 429 -8.93 -1.93 -30.81
N ALA A 430 -9.54 -2.57 -31.81
CA ALA A 430 -10.73 -3.40 -31.60
C ALA A 430 -10.42 -4.59 -30.67
N VAL A 431 -9.26 -5.22 -30.88
CA VAL A 431 -8.78 -6.33 -30.04
C VAL A 431 -8.50 -5.85 -28.61
N ALA A 432 -7.77 -4.75 -28.45
CA ALA A 432 -7.46 -4.18 -27.13
C ALA A 432 -8.73 -3.73 -26.39
N GLY A 433 -9.65 -3.05 -27.08
CA GLY A 433 -10.94 -2.65 -26.52
C GLY A 433 -11.78 -3.84 -26.06
N TYR A 434 -11.81 -4.92 -26.84
CA TYR A 434 -12.49 -6.17 -26.47
C TYR A 434 -11.86 -6.83 -25.23
N TYR A 435 -10.53 -6.97 -25.20
CA TYR A 435 -9.85 -7.59 -24.07
C TYR A 435 -9.98 -6.77 -22.79
N VAL A 436 -9.82 -5.44 -22.86
CA VAL A 436 -9.94 -4.57 -21.69
C VAL A 436 -11.38 -4.52 -21.18
N GLY A 437 -12.37 -4.41 -22.09
CA GLY A 437 -13.79 -4.40 -21.73
C GLY A 437 -14.33 -5.75 -21.22
N CYS A 438 -13.72 -6.88 -21.62
CA CYS A 438 -14.06 -8.20 -21.09
C CYS A 438 -13.33 -8.51 -19.78
N SER A 439 -12.07 -8.08 -19.63
CA SER A 439 -11.25 -8.34 -18.43
C SER A 439 -11.71 -7.58 -17.18
N THR A 440 -12.50 -6.51 -17.34
CA THR A 440 -13.23 -5.88 -16.21
C THR A 440 -14.22 -6.81 -15.52
N ALA A 441 -14.51 -7.99 -16.08
CA ALA A 441 -15.25 -9.04 -15.39
C ALA A 441 -14.38 -9.90 -14.45
N HIS A 442 -13.07 -10.10 -14.69
CA HIS A 442 -12.32 -11.12 -13.94
C HIS A 442 -10.81 -10.94 -13.65
N LEU A 443 -10.07 -9.90 -14.08
CA LEU A 443 -8.64 -9.77 -13.71
C LEU A 443 -8.15 -8.32 -13.52
N LYS A 444 -7.45 -8.08 -12.40
CA LYS A 444 -6.74 -6.83 -12.07
C LYS A 444 -5.48 -6.71 -12.94
N ILE A 445 -5.56 -6.01 -14.06
CA ILE A 445 -4.37 -5.61 -14.82
C ILE A 445 -4.00 -4.19 -14.39
N ASP A 446 -2.89 -4.02 -13.68
CA ASP A 446 -2.27 -2.71 -13.40
C ASP A 446 -1.68 -2.17 -14.71
N ILE A 447 -2.43 -1.35 -15.44
CA ILE A 447 -1.90 -0.60 -16.58
C ILE A 447 -1.16 0.61 -16.01
N HIS A 448 0.17 0.51 -15.96
CA HIS A 448 1.06 1.61 -15.61
C HIS A 448 0.84 2.80 -16.56
N THR A 449 0.47 3.93 -15.95
CA THR A 449 0.75 5.33 -16.34
C THR A 449 1.33 5.54 -17.74
N SER A 450 0.50 5.45 -18.78
CA SER A 450 0.75 6.19 -20.01
C SER A 450 0.05 7.55 -19.90
N VAL A 451 0.80 8.59 -19.53
CA VAL A 451 0.41 9.99 -19.75
C VAL A 451 0.23 10.14 -21.26
N LYS A 452 -1.00 10.10 -21.77
CA LYS A 452 -1.24 10.12 -23.21
C LYS A 452 -1.20 11.55 -23.74
N PHE A 453 -0.06 11.88 -24.35
CA PHE A 453 0.08 12.97 -25.31
C PHE A 453 -0.67 12.62 -26.61
N THR A 454 -2.00 12.76 -26.64
CA THR A 454 -2.79 12.77 -27.89
C THR A 454 -2.67 14.10 -28.64
N SER A 455 -1.88 15.05 -28.12
CA SER A 455 -1.65 16.39 -28.69
C SER A 455 -0.90 16.43 -30.02
N PHE A 456 -0.43 15.29 -30.55
CA PHE A 456 0.25 15.26 -31.86
C PHE A 456 -0.69 15.64 -33.01
N ALA A 457 -2.00 15.38 -32.90
CA ALA A 457 -2.98 15.81 -33.90
C ALA A 457 -3.11 17.35 -33.99
N LEU A 458 -2.99 18.05 -32.85
CA LEU A 458 -3.09 19.51 -32.74
C LEU A 458 -1.88 20.24 -33.34
N ILE A 459 -0.68 19.66 -33.25
CA ILE A 459 0.54 20.19 -33.87
C ILE A 459 0.46 20.09 -35.40
N GLN A 460 -0.09 19.01 -35.92
CA GLN A 460 -0.27 18.84 -37.37
C GLN A 460 -1.34 19.78 -37.94
N TRP A 461 -2.33 20.17 -37.15
CA TRP A 461 -3.35 21.12 -37.60
C TRP A 461 -2.81 22.55 -37.80
N LYS A 462 -1.82 23.00 -37.00
CA LYS A 462 -1.12 24.29 -37.23
C LYS A 462 -0.37 24.34 -38.56
N VAL A 463 0.16 23.22 -39.03
CA VAL A 463 0.79 23.12 -40.37
C VAL A 463 -0.25 23.31 -41.47
N MET A 464 -1.47 22.78 -41.27
CA MET A 464 -2.58 22.87 -42.22
C MET A 464 -3.04 24.29 -42.53
N ILE A 465 -3.18 25.16 -41.51
CA ILE A 465 -3.62 26.55 -41.71
C ILE A 465 -2.51 27.40 -42.36
N SER A 466 -1.24 27.10 -42.08
CA SER A 466 -0.12 27.87 -42.64
C SER A 466 0.14 27.63 -44.13
N TRP A 467 -0.26 26.47 -44.66
CA TRP A 467 0.02 26.07 -46.05
C TRP A 467 -1.08 26.46 -47.06
N ASP A 468 -2.30 26.71 -46.60
CA ASP A 468 -3.43 27.09 -47.47
C ASP A 468 -3.61 28.62 -47.57
N SER A 469 -2.52 29.41 -47.49
CA SER A 469 -2.60 30.82 -47.91
C SER A 469 -2.79 30.86 -49.44
N PRO A 470 -3.88 31.44 -49.97
CA PRO A 470 -4.19 31.38 -51.40
C PRO A 470 -3.14 32.03 -52.32
N GLY A 471 -2.20 32.78 -51.76
CA GLY A 471 -1.17 33.51 -52.51
C GLY A 471 0.06 32.67 -52.91
N GLN A 472 0.38 31.58 -52.21
CA GLN A 472 1.61 30.81 -52.47
C GLN A 472 1.44 29.73 -53.54
N LEU A 473 0.25 29.13 -53.66
CA LEU A 473 0.01 28.09 -54.66
C LEU A 473 -0.07 28.67 -56.10
N VAL A 474 -0.51 29.92 -56.24
CA VAL A 474 -0.60 30.59 -57.54
C VAL A 474 0.80 31.04 -58.02
N SER A 475 1.64 31.55 -57.12
CA SER A 475 3.02 31.94 -57.47
C SER A 475 3.88 30.75 -57.88
N ASP A 476 3.72 29.59 -57.25
CA ASP A 476 4.50 28.39 -57.57
C ASP A 476 4.06 27.72 -58.88
N LEU A 477 2.79 27.85 -59.27
CA LEU A 477 2.28 27.37 -60.55
C LEU A 477 2.63 28.29 -61.73
N GLU A 478 2.82 29.58 -61.50
CA GLU A 478 3.32 30.52 -62.52
C GLU A 478 4.84 30.43 -62.71
N LEU A 479 5.59 30.12 -61.66
CA LEU A 479 7.04 29.84 -61.73
C LEU A 479 7.38 28.49 -62.38
N GLN A 480 6.44 27.56 -62.48
CA GLN A 480 6.60 26.30 -63.24
C GLN A 480 6.10 26.38 -64.69
N ARG A 481 5.51 27.52 -65.10
CA ARG A 481 5.07 27.79 -66.48
C ARG A 481 5.98 28.75 -67.26
N GLN A 482 7.00 29.33 -66.62
CA GLN A 482 8.16 29.96 -67.26
C GLN A 482 9.35 29.02 -67.17
#